data_AF-A0A8J6RFV1-F1
#
_entry.id   AF-A0A8J6RFV1-F1
#
_cell.length_a   1.000
_cell.length_b   1.000
_cell.length_c   1.000
_cell.angle_alpha   90.00
_cell.angle_beta   90.00
_cell.angle_gamma   90.00
#
_symmetry.space_group_name_H-M   'P 1'
#
loop_
_entity.id
_entity.type
_entity.pdbx_description
1 polymer ?
#
loop_
_entity_poly.entity_id
_entity_poly.type
_entity_poly.pdbx_seq_one_letter_code
_entity_poly.pdbx_strand_id
1 'polypeptide(L)' 'MELLIVLGAIVIAIVVFGWVFKLIKNTIQTVLLVTFLLLALYFIFGIGPDAVWDQIQTWLEGT' A
#
# COMPACT_ATOMS: atom_id res chain seq x y z
N MET A 1 -20.53 -23.14 -26.67
CA MET A 1 -19.14 -22.61 -26.65
C MET A 1 -19.13 -21.18 -26.16
N GLU A 2 -19.83 -20.24 -26.80
CA GLU A 2 -19.81 -18.82 -26.42
C GLU A 2 -20.35 -18.54 -25.01
N LEU A 3 -21.49 -19.14 -24.63
CA LEU A 3 -22.08 -18.95 -23.29
C LEU A 3 -21.16 -19.41 -22.15
N LEU A 4 -20.38 -20.45 -22.38
CA LEU A 4 -19.40 -20.99 -21.44
C LEU A 4 -18.21 -20.04 -21.26
N ILE A 5 -17.76 -19.43 -22.36
CA ILE A 5 -16.69 -18.41 -22.35
C ILE A 5 -17.17 -17.16 -21.61
N VAL A 6 -18.40 -16.70 -21.88
CA VAL A 6 -18.99 -15.54 -21.21
C VAL A 6 -19.12 -15.78 -19.70
N LEU A 7 -19.61 -16.95 -19.28
CA LEU A 7 -19.69 -17.31 -17.87
C LEU A 7 -18.29 -17.38 -17.22
N GLY A 8 -17.31 -17.97 -17.91
CA GLY A 8 -15.92 -18.00 -17.43
C GLY A 8 -15.33 -16.60 -17.25
N ALA A 9 -15.57 -15.70 -18.21
CA ALA A 9 -15.12 -14.32 -18.15
C ALA A 9 -15.74 -13.56 -16.97
N ILE A 10 -17.04 -13.74 -16.70
CA ILE A 10 -17.72 -13.13 -15.54
C ILE A 10 -17.09 -13.60 -14.22
N VAL A 11 -16.84 -14.90 -14.08
CA VAL A 11 -16.21 -15.45 -12.86
C VAL A 11 -14.82 -14.87 -12.65
N ILE A 12 -13.99 -14.85 -13.69
CA ILE A 12 -12.63 -14.30 -13.61
C ILE A 12 -12.69 -12.81 -13.27
N ALA A 13 -13.58 -12.04 -13.91
CA ALA A 13 -13.74 -10.62 -13.62
C ALA A 13 -14.05 -10.40 -12.13
N ILE A 14 -15.02 -11.12 -11.56
CA ILE A 14 -15.38 -11.01 -10.14
C ILE A 14 -14.18 -11.31 -9.24
N VAL A 15 -13.41 -12.36 -9.54
CA VAL A 15 -12.21 -12.71 -8.76
C VAL A 15 -11.16 -11.60 -8.81
N VAL A 16 -10.87 -11.08 -10.00
CA VAL A 16 -9.89 -10.00 -10.20
C VAL A 16 -10.34 -8.73 -9.47
N PHE A 17 -11.60 -8.31 -9.62
CA PHE A 17 -12.14 -7.16 -8.90
C PHE A 17 -12.07 -7.35 -7.38
N GLY A 18 -12.38 -8.56 -6.89
CA GLY A 18 -12.25 -8.90 -5.48
C GLY A 18 -10.81 -8.79 -4.98
N TRP A 19 -9.82 -9.19 -5.79
CA TRP A 19 -8.40 -9.03 -5.46
C TRP A 19 -7.97 -7.56 -5.44
N VAL A 20 -8.39 -6.76 -6.41
CA VAL A 20 -8.09 -5.31 -6.44
C VAL A 20 -8.65 -4.62 -5.19
N PHE A 21 -9.89 -4.95 -4.80
CA PHE A 21 -10.47 -4.37 -3.59
C PHE A 21 -9.68 -4.75 -2.32
N LYS A 22 -9.23 -6.00 -2.21
CA LYS A 22 -8.34 -6.44 -1.12
C LYS A 22 -6.99 -5.72 -1.14
N LEU A 23 -6.40 -5.53 -2.32
CA LEU A 23 -5.15 -4.81 -2.49
C LEU A 23 -5.28 -3.38 -1.97
N ILE A 24 -6.31 -2.65 -2.43
CA ILE A 24 -6.57 -1.27 -2.01
C ILE A 24 -6.74 -1.18 -0.49
N LYS A 25 -7.54 -2.09 0.09
CA LYS A 25 -7.74 -2.14 1.55
C LYS A 25 -6.43 -2.32 2.30
N ASN A 26 -5.59 -3.25 1.85
CA ASN A 26 -4.29 -3.52 2.48
C ASN A 26 -3.34 -2.32 2.33
N THR A 27 -3.30 -1.68 1.16
CA THR A 27 -2.50 -0.47 0.93
C THR A 27 -2.93 0.67 1.86
N ILE A 28 -4.24 0.91 1.99
CA ILE A 28 -4.76 1.94 2.92
C ILE A 28 -4.33 1.63 4.35
N GLN A 29 -4.43 0.37 4.78
CA GLN A 29 -4.01 -0.02 6.13
C GLN A 29 -2.51 0.22 6.34
N THR A 30 -1.66 -0.12 5.37
CA THR A 30 -0.21 0.15 5.45
C THR A 30 0.07 1.65 5.50
N VAL A 31 -0.56 2.45 4.63
CA VAL A 31 -0.40 3.91 4.61
C VAL A 31 -0.81 4.53 5.94
N LEU A 32 -1.94 4.09 6.52
CA LEU A 32 -2.38 4.56 7.82
C LEU A 32 -1.39 4.19 8.93
N LEU A 33 -0.92 2.95 8.97
CA LEU A 33 0.08 2.53 9.96
C LEU A 33 1.38 3.34 9.87
N VAL A 34 1.91 3.50 8.66
CA VAL A 34 3.12 4.31 8.43
C VAL A 34 2.88 5.75 8.85
N THR A 35 1.72 6.32 8.51
CA THR A 35 1.34 7.68 8.92
C THR A 35 1.29 7.81 10.45
N PHE A 36 0.67 6.87 11.16
CA PHE A 36 0.63 6.88 12.61
C PHE A 36 2.02 6.76 13.24
N LEU A 37 2.91 5.93 12.68
CA LEU A 37 4.28 5.83 13.15
C LEU A 37 5.06 7.14 12.95
N LEU A 38 4.94 7.78 11.78
CA LEU A 38 5.58 9.05 11.50
C LEU A 38 5.01 10.18 12.38
N LEU A 39 3.70 10.19 12.61
CA LEU A 39 3.08 11.14 13.55
C LEU A 39 3.56 10.92 14.98
N ALA A 40 3.66 9.66 15.44
CA ALA A 40 4.20 9.36 16.75
C ALA A 40 5.65 9.84 16.89
N LEU A 41 6.48 9.61 15.86
CA LEU A 41 7.86 10.10 15.82
C LEU A 41 7.91 11.63 15.90
N TYR A 42 7.06 12.32 15.15
CA TYR A 42 6.96 13.77 15.17
C TYR A 42 6.54 14.31 16.54
N PHE A 43 5.50 13.74 17.17
CA PHE A 43 5.00 14.25 18.45
C PHE A 43 5.89 13.88 19.65
N ILE A 44 6.58 12.74 19.63
CA ILE A 44 7.41 12.29 20.75
C ILE A 44 8.83 12.85 20.64
N PHE A 45 9.41 12.86 19.44
CA PHE A 45 10.82 13.19 19.20
C PHE A 45 11.02 14.48 18.40
N GLY A 46 9.97 15.06 17.82
CA GLY A 46 10.08 16.27 16.99
C GLY A 46 10.64 16.02 15.59
N ILE A 47 10.79 14.76 15.17
CA ILE A 47 11.41 14.40 13.88
C ILE A 47 10.34 14.37 12.79
N GLY A 48 10.52 15.21 11.76
CA GLY A 48 9.65 15.27 10.60
C GLY A 48 9.82 14.08 9.64
N PRO A 49 8.81 13.81 8.79
CA PRO A 49 8.87 12.72 7.81
C PRO A 49 9.93 12.95 6.72
N ASP A 50 10.25 14.21 6.41
CA ASP A 50 11.34 14.64 5.53
C ASP A 50 12.70 14.17 6.05
N ALA A 51 12.99 14.38 7.34
CA ALA A 51 14.24 13.94 7.96
C ALA A 51 14.39 12.40 7.93
N VAL A 52 13.29 11.66 8.09
CA VAL A 52 13.29 10.20 7.96
C VAL A 52 13.61 9.78 6.52
N TRP A 53 13.05 10.49 5.54
CA TRP A 53 13.29 10.22 4.13
C TRP A 53 14.73 10.50 3.73
N ASP A 54 15.30 11.63 4.16
CA ASP A 54 16.71 11.98 3.91
C ASP A 54 17.66 10.92 4.50
N GLN A 55 17.34 10.41 5.70
CA GLN A 55 18.11 9.35 6.34
C GLN A 55 18.03 8.02 5.57
N ILE A 56 16.87 7.69 5.01
CA ILE A 56 16.68 6.51 4.15
C ILE A 56 17.47 6.66 2.84
N GLN A 57 17.43 7.84 2.21
CA GLN A 57 18.21 8.12 1.00
C GLN A 57 19.71 7.96 1.26
N THR A 58 20.20 8.54 2.36
CA THR A 58 21.61 8.41 2.78
C THR A 58 22.02 6.94 2.96
N TRP A 59 21.13 6.10 3.52
CA TRP A 59 21.39 4.67 3.69
C TRP A 59 21.40 3.90 2.36
N LEU A 60 20.49 4.24 1.44
CA LEU A 60 20.39 3.62 0.11
C LEU A 60 21.54 4.02 -0.82
N GLU A 61 22.05 5.25 -0.68
CA GLU A 61 23.21 5.75 -1.43
C GLU A 61 24.51 5.07 -1.02
N GLY A 62 24.50 4.28 0.06
CA GLY A 62 25.63 3.47 0.49
C GLY A 62 26.77 4.33 0.99
N THR A 63 26.67 4.80 2.23
CA THR A 63 27.87 5.12 3.02
C THR A 63 28.84 3.95 3.04
#